data_AF-A0A1X1RHE9-F1
#
_entry.id   AF-A0A1X1RHE9-F1
#
_cell.length_a   1.000
_cell.length_b   1.000
_cell.length_c   1.000
_cell.angle_alpha   90.00
_cell.angle_beta   90.00
_cell.angle_gamma   90.00
#
_symmetry.space_group_name_H-M   'P 1'
#
loop_
_entity.id
_entity.type
_entity.pdbx_description
1 polymer ?
#
loop_
_entity_poly.entity_id
_entity_poly.type
_entity_poly.pdbx_seq_one_letter_code
_entity_poly.pdbx_strand_id
1 'polypeptide(L)' 'MLDRKLNLFSYSGGAITALDQVSFERRGQLRSTAAKLVAITPGGRKVLIRGYRLDGGIGRADDLLNAIARGQ' A
#
# COMPACT_ATOMS: atom_id res chain seq x y z
N MET A 1 -3.15 -7.68 -5.63
CA MET A 1 -3.33 -7.17 -7.00
C MET A 1 -4.07 -5.85 -6.93
N LEU A 2 -3.63 -4.86 -7.70
CA LEU A 2 -4.36 -3.61 -7.92
C LEU A 2 -4.88 -3.64 -9.36
N ASP A 3 -6.20 -3.61 -9.53
CA ASP A 3 -6.87 -3.65 -10.84
C ASP A 3 -7.77 -2.43 -10.98
N ARG A 4 -7.27 -1.43 -11.73
CA ARG A 4 -8.01 -0.18 -11.98
C ARG A 4 -9.22 -0.39 -12.89
N LYS A 5 -9.18 -1.36 -13.80
CA LYS A 5 -10.29 -1.59 -14.75
C LYS A 5 -11.50 -2.16 -14.04
N LEU A 6 -11.26 -3.04 -13.05
CA LEU A 6 -12.31 -3.62 -12.21
C LEU A 6 -12.61 -2.80 -10.96
N ASN A 7 -11.85 -1.73 -10.70
CA ASN A 7 -11.91 -0.93 -9.48
C ASN A 7 -11.65 -1.75 -8.20
N LEU A 8 -10.73 -2.73 -8.25
CA LEU A 8 -10.48 -3.68 -7.16
C LEU A 8 -9.04 -3.66 -6.65
N PHE A 9 -8.91 -3.84 -5.34
CA PHE A 9 -7.66 -4.17 -4.67
C PHE A 9 -7.80 -5.48 -3.91
N SER A 10 -6.76 -6.31 -3.99
CA SER A 10 -6.65 -7.58 -3.25
C SER A 10 -5.24 -7.80 -2.74
N TYR A 11 -5.07 -8.61 -1.70
CA TYR A 11 -3.75 -9.04 -1.23
C TYR A 11 -3.81 -10.46 -0.64
N SER A 12 -2.66 -11.13 -0.54
CA SER A 12 -2.62 -12.51 -0.05
C SER A 12 -3.13 -12.62 1.38
N GLY A 13 -4.07 -13.55 1.59
CA GLY A 13 -4.68 -13.81 2.88
C GLY A 13 -5.56 -12.67 3.40
N GLY A 14 -6.16 -11.85 2.52
CA GLY A 14 -7.13 -10.85 2.94
C GLY A 14 -8.19 -10.54 1.90
N ALA A 15 -9.03 -9.55 2.24
CA ALA A 15 -10.24 -9.24 1.49
C ALA A 15 -9.95 -8.58 0.14
N ILE A 16 -10.86 -8.82 -0.81
CA ILE A 16 -11.02 -8.01 -2.02
C ILE A 16 -11.86 -6.79 -1.64
N THR A 17 -11.43 -5.59 -2.00
CA THR A 17 -12.11 -4.33 -1.66
C THR A 17 -12.04 -3.36 -2.85
N ALA A 18 -12.96 -2.40 -2.88
CA ALA A 18 -12.98 -1.38 -3.92
C ALA A 18 -11.76 -0.43 -3.76
N LEU A 19 -11.17 0.03 -4.87
CA LEU A 19 -9.93 0.83 -4.82
C LEU A 19 -10.10 2.18 -4.10
N ASP A 20 -11.27 2.79 -4.21
CA ASP A 20 -11.62 4.03 -3.53
C ASP A 20 -11.75 3.87 -2.00
N GLN A 21 -11.87 2.64 -1.51
CA GLN A 21 -11.86 2.30 -0.09
C GLN A 21 -10.46 1.95 0.44
N VAL A 22 -9.42 2.03 -0.39
CA VAL A 22 -8.05 1.72 -0.01
C VAL A 22 -7.21 2.98 0.09
N SER A 23 -6.46 3.10 1.18
CA SER A 23 -5.39 4.08 1.32
C SER A 23 -4.05 3.39 1.46
N PHE A 24 -3.04 3.88 0.73
CA PHE A 24 -1.67 3.39 0.84
C PHE A 24 -0.87 4.35 1.70
N GLU A 25 -0.31 3.85 2.81
CA GLU A 25 0.42 4.65 3.77
C GLU A 25 1.88 4.20 3.89
N ARG A 26 2.76 5.19 4.01
CA ARG A 26 4.11 5.01 4.53
C ARG A 26 4.10 4.99 6.04
N ARG A 27 4.62 3.92 6.63
CA ARG A 27 4.79 3.81 8.08
C ARG A 27 6.24 3.51 8.46
N GLY A 28 6.80 4.32 9.36
CA GLY A 28 8.10 4.08 9.96
C GLY A 28 8.08 2.96 11.01
N GLN A 29 9.25 2.46 11.39
CA GLN A 29 9.41 1.58 12.55
C GLN A 29 10.22 2.30 13.63
N LEU A 30 9.77 2.22 14.89
CA LEU A 30 10.38 2.92 16.02
C LEU A 30 11.89 2.61 16.22
N ARG A 31 12.36 1.47 15.72
CA ARG A 31 13.77 1.01 15.82
C ARG A 31 14.45 0.81 14.46
N SER A 32 13.83 1.23 13.36
CA SER A 32 14.38 1.07 12.02
C SER A 32 14.04 2.28 11.16
N THR A 33 15.05 2.81 10.48
CA THR A 33 14.87 3.90 9.51
C THR A 33 14.17 3.42 8.22
N ALA A 34 13.91 2.11 8.08
CA ALA A 34 13.29 1.56 6.89
C ALA A 34 11.76 1.69 6.97
N ALA A 35 11.19 2.35 5.96
CA ALA A 35 9.75 2.53 5.86
C ALA A 35 9.03 1.26 5.38
N LYS A 36 7.76 1.13 5.74
CA LYS A 36 6.84 0.12 5.23
C LYS A 36 5.77 0.76 4.36
N LEU A 37 5.42 0.08 3.29
CA LEU A 37 4.21 0.36 2.54
C LEU A 37 3.07 -0.49 3.10
N VAL A 38 2.01 0.16 3.55
CA VAL A 38 0.87 -0.47 4.20
C VAL A 38 -0.40 -0.11 3.44
N ALA A 39 -1.19 -1.11 3.05
CA ALA A 39 -2.56 -0.90 2.62
C ALA A 39 -3.48 -0.84 3.85
N ILE A 40 -4.31 0.18 3.89
CA ILE A 40 -5.40 0.35 4.85
C ILE A 40 -6.70 0.08 4.09
N THR A 41 -7.45 -0.91 4.54
CA THR A 41 -8.75 -1.29 3.97
C THR A 41 -9.80 -1.38 5.08
N PRO A 42 -11.10 -1.48 4.75
CA PRO A 42 -12.15 -1.73 5.75
C PRO A 42 -11.91 -3.02 6.55
N GLY A 43 -11.26 -4.02 5.95
CA GLY A 43 -10.91 -5.29 6.59
C GLY A 43 -9.64 -5.23 7.46
N GLY A 44 -8.98 -4.08 7.57
CA GLY A 44 -7.81 -3.87 8.40
C GLY A 44 -6.58 -3.39 7.64
N ARG A 45 -5.38 -3.70 8.18
CA ARG A 45 -4.11 -3.20 7.65
C ARG A 45 -3.25 -4.34 7.16
N LYS A 46 -2.64 -4.20 5.98
CA LYS A 46 -1.68 -5.17 5.42
C LYS A 46 -0.39 -4.50 5.03
N VAL A 47 0.73 -5.03 5.52
CA VAL A 47 2.06 -4.65 5.01
C VAL A 47 2.25 -5.29 3.64
N LEU A 48 2.45 -4.45 2.62
CA LEU A 48 2.70 -4.89 1.23
C LEU A 48 4.19 -5.03 0.96
N ILE A 49 4.96 -4.02 1.39
CA ILE A 49 6.41 -3.98 1.22
C ILE A 49 7.03 -3.54 2.53
N ARG A 50 8.14 -4.20 2.90
CA ARG A 50 9.06 -3.72 3.93
C ARG A 50 10.29 -3.21 3.20
N GLY A 51 10.49 -1.91 3.22
CA GLY A 51 11.68 -1.32 2.64
C GLY A 51 12.92 -1.80 3.40
N TYR A 52 14.04 -1.84 2.70
CA TYR A 52 15.36 -1.95 3.31
C TYR A 52 16.06 -0.58 3.24
N ARG A 53 17.11 -0.38 4.03
CA ARG A 53 17.76 0.96 4.06
C ARG A 53 18.57 1.20 2.79
N LEU A 54 19.29 0.18 2.32
CA LEU A 54 20.33 0.33 1.30
C LEU A 54 19.78 0.32 -0.13
N ASP A 55 18.53 -0.07 -0.33
CA ASP A 55 17.87 -0.16 -1.65
C ASP A 55 16.86 0.98 -1.92
N GLY A 56 16.83 2.01 -1.05
CA GLY A 56 15.89 3.12 -1.17
C GLY A 56 14.52 2.88 -0.52
N GLY A 57 14.34 1.78 0.21
CA GLY A 57 13.15 1.54 1.03
C GLY A 57 11.91 1.22 0.20
N ILE A 58 10.94 2.13 0.18
CA ILE A 58 9.69 1.97 -0.59
C ILE A 58 9.53 3.04 -1.69
N GLY A 59 10.56 3.85 -1.96
CA GLY A 59 10.50 4.92 -2.97
C GLY A 59 9.38 5.92 -2.68
N ARG A 60 8.54 6.24 -3.69
CA ARG A 60 7.28 7.01 -3.58
C ARG A 60 6.04 6.15 -3.86
N ALA A 61 6.12 4.85 -3.54
CA ALA A 61 5.09 3.88 -3.93
C ALA A 61 3.71 4.20 -3.31
N ASP A 62 3.66 4.73 -2.10
CA ASP A 62 2.44 5.19 -1.44
C ASP A 62 1.73 6.28 -2.26
N ASP A 63 2.44 7.32 -2.67
CA ASP A 63 1.87 8.41 -3.47
C ASP A 63 1.35 7.91 -4.83
N LEU A 64 2.17 7.12 -5.54
CA LEU A 64 1.80 6.58 -6.85
C LEU A 64 0.57 5.68 -6.79
N LEU A 65 0.49 4.79 -5.80
CA LEU A 65 -0.64 3.88 -5.65
C LEU A 65 -1.92 4.64 -5.26
N ASN A 66 -1.81 5.68 -4.43
CA ASN A 66 -2.95 6.55 -4.12
C ASN A 66 -3.42 7.34 -5.35
N ALA A 67 -2.52 7.83 -6.18
CA ALA A 67 -2.87 8.51 -7.44
C ALA A 67 -3.65 7.57 -8.36
N ILE A 68 -3.15 6.35 -8.56
CA ILE A 68 -3.80 5.32 -9.38
C ILE A 68 -5.18 4.95 -8.81
N ALA A 69 -5.28 4.75 -7.49
CA ALA A 69 -6.55 4.40 -6.83
C ALA A 69 -7.60 5.52 -6.94
N ARG A 70 -7.16 6.78 -7.05
CA ARG A 70 -8.02 7.95 -7.25
C ARG A 70 -8.27 8.27 -8.72
N GLY A 71 -7.71 7.50 -9.65
CA GLY A 71 -7.87 7.70 -11.09
C GLY A 71 -7.12 8.91 -11.67
N GLN A 72 -6.05 9.34 -11.01
CA GLN A 72 -5.17 10.44 -11.45
C GLN A 72 -4.11 9.96 -12.45
#